data_AF-A0AAD1SIR1-F1
#
_entry.id   AF-A0AAD1SIR1-F1
#
_cell.length_a   1.000
_cell.length_b   1.000
_cell.length_c   1.000
_cell.angle_alpha   90.00
_cell.angle_beta   90.00
_cell.angle_gamma   90.00
#
_symmetry.space_group_name_H-M   'P 1'
#
loop_
_entity.id
_entity.type
_entity.pdbx_description
1 polymer ?
#
loop_
_entity_poly.entity_id
_entity_poly.type
_entity_poly.pdbx_seq_one_letter_code
_entity_poly.pdbx_strand_id
1 'polypeptide(L)'
;MYVFEQEYILTPYHDNILFYHRFIDDILMIWKKVGPTPEEMLESINSLNTPVRLTMTTNDQTIDFLNVRLYKEQDGVAYTLYSKPT
;
A
#
# COMPACT_ATOMS: atom_id res chain seq x y z
N MET A 1 1.28 14.58 10.10
CA MET A 1 0.76 13.21 10.10
C MET A 1 -0.70 13.29 9.66
N TYR A 2 -1.12 12.45 8.71
CA TYR A 2 -2.47 12.54 8.15
C TYR A 2 -3.46 11.79 9.05
N VAL A 3 -4.49 12.49 9.55
CA VAL A 3 -5.39 12.00 10.60
C VAL A 3 -6.18 10.77 10.14
N PHE A 4 -6.67 10.78 8.89
CA PHE A 4 -7.46 9.68 8.32
C PHE A 4 -6.67 8.37 8.32
N GLU A 5 -5.45 8.38 7.82
CA GLU A 5 -4.62 7.18 7.74
C GLU A 5 -4.17 6.74 9.12
N GLN A 6 -3.89 7.68 10.02
CA GLN A 6 -3.57 7.33 11.40
C GLN A 6 -4.72 6.57 12.07
N GLU A 7 -5.95 7.07 11.92
CA GLU A 7 -7.14 6.54 12.58
C GLU A 7 -7.62 5.22 11.96
N TYR A 8 -7.65 5.14 10.63
CA TYR A 8 -8.31 4.04 9.92
C TYR A 8 -7.36 3.01 9.30
N ILE A 9 -6.06 3.31 9.17
CA ILE A 9 -5.10 2.43 8.50
C ILE A 9 -3.95 2.04 9.44
N LEU A 10 -3.16 3.02 9.88
CA LEU A 10 -1.91 2.79 10.58
C LEU A 10 -2.11 2.26 11.99
N THR A 11 -3.10 2.77 12.73
CA THR A 11 -3.38 2.27 14.09
C THR A 11 -4.08 0.90 14.08
N PRO A 12 -5.15 0.67 13.31
CA PRO A 12 -5.87 -0.60 13.36
C PRO A 12 -5.09 -1.79 12.76
N TYR A 13 -4.20 -1.52 11.81
CA TYR A 13 -3.46 -2.55 11.08
C TYR A 13 -1.94 -2.48 11.28
N HIS A 14 -1.48 -1.80 12.33
CA HIS A 14 -0.05 -1.61 12.65
C HIS A 14 0.76 -2.92 12.52
N ASP A 15 0.24 -4.02 13.08
CA ASP A 15 0.98 -5.28 13.14
C ASP A 15 1.10 -5.96 11.76
N ASN A 16 0.20 -5.65 10.84
CA ASN A 16 0.19 -6.14 9.46
C ASN A 16 1.07 -5.33 8.53
N ILE A 17 1.27 -4.04 8.82
CA ILE A 17 1.98 -3.12 7.93
C ILE A 17 3.49 -3.17 8.21
N LEU A 18 4.26 -3.77 7.29
CA LEU A 18 5.72 -3.76 7.33
C LEU A 18 6.31 -2.44 6.83
N PHE A 19 5.63 -1.82 5.88
CA PHE A 19 6.06 -0.60 5.24
C PHE A 19 4.84 0.16 4.75
N TYR A 20 4.86 1.47 4.91
CA TYR A 20 3.83 2.38 4.45
C TYR A 20 4.48 3.63 3.87
N HIS A 21 4.15 3.93 2.63
CA HIS A 21 4.56 5.16 1.98
C HIS A 21 3.40 5.75 1.20
N ARG A 22 3.22 7.07 1.30
CA ARG A 22 2.16 7.79 0.63
C ARG A 22 2.76 8.89 -0.23
N PHE A 23 2.29 8.97 -1.47
CA PHE A 23 2.56 10.06 -2.38
C PHE A 23 1.24 10.66 -2.86
N ILE A 24 0.86 11.82 -2.31
CA ILE A 24 -0.43 12.49 -2.57
C ILE A 24 -1.61 11.56 -2.32
N ASP A 25 -2.17 10.90 -3.32
CA ASP A 25 -3.33 10.00 -3.25
C ASP A 25 -2.95 8.53 -3.39
N ASP A 26 -1.74 8.23 -3.88
CA ASP A 26 -1.23 6.87 -4.02
C ASP A 26 -0.54 6.39 -2.75
N ILE A 27 -0.84 5.14 -2.37
CA ILE A 27 -0.26 4.47 -1.20
C ILE A 27 0.44 3.20 -1.66
N LEU A 28 1.70 3.06 -1.25
CA LEU A 28 2.47 1.83 -1.33
C LEU A 28 2.55 1.20 0.06
N MET A 29 2.20 -0.08 0.14
CA MET A 29 2.20 -0.81 1.39
C MET A 29 2.82 -2.19 1.22
N ILE A 30 3.62 -2.62 2.20
CA ILE A 30 4.05 -4.02 2.33
C ILE A 30 3.28 -4.65 3.49
N TRP A 31 2.52 -5.70 3.19
CA TRP A 31 1.62 -6.34 4.13
C TRP A 31 2.12 -7.71 4.56
N LYS A 32 2.08 -8.01 5.86
CA LYS A 32 2.34 -9.36 6.40
C LYS A 32 1.14 -10.25 6.13
N LYS A 33 1.39 -11.46 5.61
CA LYS A 33 0.36 -12.49 5.37
C LYS A 33 -0.08 -13.22 6.65
N VAL A 34 -0.35 -12.49 7.73
CA VAL A 34 -0.80 -13.04 9.01
C VAL A 34 -1.89 -12.14 9.56
N GLY A 35 -3.04 -12.70 9.94
CA GLY A 35 -4.18 -11.90 10.41
C GLY A 35 -5.00 -11.34 9.25
N PRO A 36 -5.57 -10.13 9.35
CA PRO A 36 -6.46 -9.59 8.34
C PRO A 36 -5.78 -9.46 6.97
N THR A 37 -6.53 -9.68 5.91
CA THR A 37 -6.02 -9.52 4.54
C THR A 37 -6.07 -8.05 4.13
N PRO A 38 -5.26 -7.63 3.12
CA PRO A 38 -5.36 -6.29 2.56
C PRO A 38 -6.78 -5.98 2.05
N GLU A 39 -7.50 -6.97 1.54
CA GLU A 39 -8.86 -6.82 1.01
C GLU A 39 -9.87 -6.53 2.12
N GLU A 40 -9.74 -7.16 3.29
CA GLU A 40 -10.58 -6.86 4.46
C GLU A 40 -10.35 -5.43 4.97
N MET A 41 -9.10 -4.95 4.96
CA MET A 41 -8.79 -3.54 5.22
C MET A 41 -9.45 -2.63 4.19
N LEU A 42 -9.34 -2.95 2.90
CA LEU A 42 -9.94 -2.16 1.82
C LEU A 42 -11.46 -2.03 1.99
N GLU A 43 -12.13 -3.15 2.28
CA GLU A 43 -13.57 -3.18 2.54
C GLU A 43 -13.94 -2.35 3.76
N SER A 44 -13.21 -2.49 4.87
CA SER A 44 -13.41 -1.70 6.08
C SER A 44 -13.33 -0.20 5.81
N ILE A 45 -12.29 0.26 5.11
CA ILE A 45 -12.10 1.68 4.78
C ILE A 45 -13.23 2.17 3.85
N ASN A 46 -13.58 1.40 2.83
CA ASN A 46 -14.61 1.80 1.86
C ASN A 46 -16.03 1.77 2.44
N SER A 47 -16.24 1.06 3.56
CA SER A 47 -17.51 1.06 4.30
C SER A 47 -17.72 2.32 5.15
N LEU A 48 -16.67 3.11 5.40
CA LEU A 48 -16.77 4.32 6.21
C LEU A 48 -17.66 5.37 5.53
N ASN A 49 -18.40 6.11 6.36
CA ASN A 49 -19.17 7.27 5.91
C ASN A 49 -18.28 8.51 5.69
N THR A 50 -17.28 8.34 4.82
CA THR A 50 -16.36 9.39 4.37
C THR A 50 -16.42 9.48 2.85
N PRO A 51 -15.99 10.59 2.22
CA PRO A 51 -15.90 10.66 0.76
C PRO A 51 -14.72 9.86 0.18
N VAL A 52 -13.81 9.34 1.02
CA VAL A 52 -12.60 8.64 0.57
C VAL A 52 -12.98 7.23 0.14
N ARG A 53 -12.63 6.86 -1.10
CA ARG A 53 -12.76 5.49 -1.62
C ARG A 53 -11.42 5.08 -2.19
N LEU A 54 -10.94 3.92 -1.76
CA LEU A 54 -9.68 3.35 -2.20
C LEU A 54 -9.94 2.24 -3.20
N THR A 55 -9.02 2.10 -4.14
CA THR A 55 -8.83 0.90 -4.96
C THR A 55 -7.46 0.32 -4.63
N MET A 56 -7.29 -0.97 -4.88
CA MET A 56 -6.05 -1.66 -4.52
C MET A 56 -5.70 -2.70 -5.57
N THR A 57 -4.40 -2.85 -5.81
CA THR A 57 -3.82 -3.96 -6.53
C THR A 57 -2.78 -4.61 -5.62
N THR A 58 -2.81 -5.94 -5.53
CA THR A 58 -1.87 -6.72 -4.72
C THR A 58 -1.12 -7.71 -5.59
N ASN A 59 0.13 -7.97 -5.25
CA ASN A 59 0.97 -8.94 -5.92
C ASN A 59 2.16 -9.28 -5.00
N ASP A 60 2.52 -10.56 -4.97
CA ASP A 60 3.56 -11.07 -4.06
C ASP A 60 5.00 -10.84 -4.53
N GLN A 61 5.17 -10.53 -5.81
CA GLN A 61 6.45 -10.49 -6.50
C GLN A 61 6.79 -9.13 -7.08
N THR A 62 5.79 -8.36 -7.53
CA THR A 62 6.04 -7.07 -8.17
C THR A 62 4.90 -6.09 -7.95
N ILE A 63 5.21 -4.81 -7.76
CA ILE A 63 4.19 -3.77 -7.66
C ILE A 63 4.67 -2.51 -8.36
N ASP A 64 3.75 -1.85 -9.05
CA ASP A 64 3.97 -0.54 -9.65
C ASP A 64 3.58 0.55 -8.67
N PHE A 65 4.46 1.54 -8.51
CA PHE A 65 4.19 2.74 -7.72
C PHE A 65 4.81 3.95 -8.40
N LEU A 66 3.95 4.83 -8.94
CA LEU A 66 4.34 6.00 -9.74
C LEU A 66 5.22 5.60 -10.94
N ASN A 67 6.45 6.13 -11.00
CA ASN A 67 7.44 5.85 -12.01
C ASN A 67 8.42 4.74 -11.60
N VAL A 68 8.08 3.93 -10.60
CA VAL A 68 8.93 2.85 -10.09
C VAL A 68 8.17 1.54 -10.16
N ARG A 69 8.80 0.50 -10.71
CA ARG A 69 8.37 -0.89 -10.50
C ARG A 69 9.29 -1.54 -9.50
N LEU A 70 8.71 -2.07 -8.43
CA LEU A 70 9.42 -2.82 -7.40
C LEU A 70 9.28 -4.32 -7.68
N TYR A 71 10.31 -5.07 -7.37
CA TYR A 71 10.33 -6.53 -7.49
C TYR A 71 10.95 -7.14 -6.24
N LYS A 72 10.36 -8.23 -5.77
CA LYS A 72 10.93 -9.03 -4.70
C LYS A 72 12.00 -9.96 -5.28
N GLU A 73 13.17 -9.97 -4.65
CA GLU A 73 14.24 -10.92 -4.93
C GLU A 73 14.47 -11.82 -3.71
N GLN A 74 15.32 -12.86 -3.86
CA GLN A 74 15.63 -13.80 -2.78
C GLN A 74 16.15 -13.09 -1.52
N ASP A 75 17.01 -12.09 -1.70
CA ASP A 75 17.72 -11.41 -0.61
C ASP A 75 17.36 -9.92 -0.45
N GLY A 76 16.31 -9.45 -1.13
CA GLY A 76 15.96 -8.03 -1.08
C GLY A 76 14.86 -7.58 -2.03
N VAL A 77 14.93 -6.28 -2.37
CA VAL A 77 13.99 -5.61 -3.27
C VAL A 77 14.80 -4.96 -4.38
N ALA A 78 14.53 -5.34 -5.63
CA ALA A 78 15.04 -4.67 -6.81
C ALA A 78 14.01 -3.67 -7.34
N TYR A 79 14.44 -2.70 -8.14
CA TYR A 79 13.54 -1.73 -8.75
C TYR A 79 14.00 -1.28 -10.13
N THR A 80 13.02 -0.88 -10.94
CA THR A 80 13.24 -0.21 -12.23
C THR A 80 12.56 1.15 -12.21
N LEU A 81 13.25 2.17 -12.72
CA LEU A 81 12.69 3.51 -12.91
C LEU A 81 12.21 3.67 -14.35
N TYR A 82 10.96 4.11 -14.50
CA TYR A 82 10.42 4.56 -15.78
C TYR A 82 10.64 6.06 -15.93
N SER A 83 11.64 6.44 -16.72
CA SER A 83 11.74 7.82 -17.23
C SER A 83 11.00 7.91 -18.56
N LYS A 84 10.15 8.93 -18.73
CA LYS A 84 9.67 9.29 -20.07
C LYS A 84 10.90 9.62 -20.94
N PRO A 85 10.96 9.16 -22.21
CA PRO A 85 11.98 9.63 -23.14
C PRO A 85 11.90 11.16 -23.20
N THR A 86 13.00 11.83 -22.88
CA THR A 86 13.16 13.29 -23.08
C THR A 86 13.28 13.62 -24.55
#